data_AF-A0AAV4ZET7-F1
#
_entry.id   AF-A0AAV4ZET7-F1
#
_cell.length_a   1.000
_cell.length_b   1.000
_cell.length_c   1.000
_cell.angle_alpha   90.00
_cell.angle_beta   90.00
_cell.angle_gamma   90.00
#
_symmetry.space_group_name_H-M   'P 1'
#
loop_
_entity.id
_entity.type
_entity.pdbx_description
1 polymer ?
#
loop_
_entity_poly.entity_id
_entity_poly.type
_entity_poly.pdbx_seq_one_letter_code
_entity_poly.pdbx_strand_id
1 'polypeptide(L)'
;MYHVSRCLRKLEGLSAAPDSTVADQVDAALNELEQAYRQPSEGIVALEAVLQEVWRNRKMRGPPIGHFIQASVERRQEVLARHA
;
A
#
# COMPACT_ATOMS: atom_id res chain seq x y z
N MET A 1 11.03 -4.07 -9.06
CA MET A 1 9.66 -3.57 -8.75
C MET A 1 8.57 -4.66 -8.72
N TYR A 2 8.91 -5.96 -8.80
CA TYR A 2 7.90 -7.05 -8.79
C TYR A 2 6.95 -7.01 -7.58
N HIS A 3 7.48 -6.72 -6.38
CA HIS A 3 6.69 -6.66 -5.14
C HIS A 3 5.67 -5.51 -5.15
N VAL A 4 6.05 -4.34 -5.66
CA VAL A 4 5.15 -3.18 -5.85
C VAL A 4 4.00 -3.54 -6.80
N SER A 5 4.31 -4.11 -7.97
CA SER A 5 3.26 -4.52 -8.93
C SER A 5 2.34 -5.61 -8.38
N ARG A 6 2.87 -6.53 -7.56
CA ARG A 6 2.07 -7.57 -6.89
C ARG A 6 1.14 -6.95 -5.83
N CYS A 7 1.64 -6.02 -5.03
CA CYS A 7 0.84 -5.27 -4.06
C CYS A 7 -0.31 -4.51 -4.75
N LEU A 8 0.00 -3.79 -5.83
CA LEU A 8 -1.00 -3.04 -6.60
C LEU A 8 -2.12 -3.92 -7.16
N ARG A 9 -1.79 -5.12 -7.68
CA ARG A 9 -2.81 -6.07 -8.15
C ARG A 9 -3.75 -6.53 -7.04
N LYS A 10 -3.23 -6.73 -5.82
CA LYS A 10 -4.07 -7.07 -4.67
C LYS A 10 -5.01 -5.90 -4.35
N LEU A 11 -4.47 -4.69 -4.24
CA LEU A 11 -5.25 -3.47 -3.95
C LEU A 11 -6.31 -3.18 -5.01
N GLU A 12 -6.02 -3.38 -6.31
CA GLU A 12 -7.02 -3.21 -7.37
C GLU A 12 -8.18 -4.20 -7.23
N GLY A 13 -7.90 -5.45 -6.81
CA GLY A 13 -8.94 -6.43 -6.52
C GLY A 13 -9.87 -6.02 -5.38
N LEU A 14 -9.36 -5.28 -4.39
CA LEU A 14 -10.14 -4.78 -3.25
C LEU A 14 -11.08 -3.64 -3.63
N SER A 15 -10.70 -2.83 -4.63
CA SER A 15 -11.58 -1.78 -5.17
C SER A 15 -12.89 -2.33 -5.77
N ALA A 16 -12.95 -3.63 -6.07
CA ALA A 16 -14.13 -4.29 -6.64
C ALA A 16 -15.01 -5.00 -5.59
N ALA A 17 -14.58 -5.12 -4.33
CA ALA A 17 -15.28 -5.87 -3.27
C ALA A 17 -15.49 -4.99 -2.02
N PRO A 18 -16.72 -4.53 -1.74
CA PRO A 18 -17.00 -3.60 -0.63
C PRO A 18 -17.34 -4.33 0.68
N ASP A 19 -16.54 -5.33 1.06
CA ASP A 19 -16.75 -6.04 2.33
C ASP A 19 -15.95 -5.42 3.47
N SER A 20 -16.40 -5.65 4.70
CA SER A 20 -15.79 -5.16 5.95
C SER A 20 -14.35 -5.65 6.19
N THR A 21 -13.82 -6.52 5.31
CA THR A 21 -12.44 -7.04 5.35
C THR A 21 -11.44 -6.22 4.53
N VAL A 22 -11.87 -5.16 3.83
CA VAL A 22 -10.98 -4.37 2.95
C VAL A 22 -9.80 -3.79 3.73
N ALA A 23 -10.02 -3.33 4.97
CA ALA A 23 -8.94 -2.78 5.80
C ALA A 23 -7.85 -3.83 6.09
N ASP A 24 -8.23 -5.01 6.56
CA ASP A 24 -7.29 -6.11 6.86
C ASP A 24 -6.53 -6.57 5.60
N GLN A 25 -7.21 -6.57 4.46
CA GLN A 25 -6.62 -7.00 3.18
C GLN A 25 -5.63 -5.98 2.63
N VAL A 26 -5.91 -4.68 2.76
CA VAL A 26 -4.95 -3.60 2.47
C VAL A 26 -3.74 -3.74 3.38
N ASP A 27 -3.96 -3.95 4.68
CA ASP A 27 -2.88 -4.06 5.65
C ASP A 27 -1.99 -5.28 5.40
N ALA A 28 -2.58 -6.42 5.04
CA ALA A 28 -1.85 -7.62 4.65
C ALA A 28 -1.03 -7.39 3.38
N ALA A 29 -1.59 -6.73 2.36
CA ALA A 29 -0.88 -6.45 1.11
C ALA A 29 0.34 -5.54 1.33
N LEU A 30 0.20 -4.49 2.14
CA LEU A 30 1.28 -3.58 2.47
C LEU A 30 2.34 -4.26 3.36
N ASN A 31 1.93 -5.14 4.28
CA ASN A 31 2.87 -5.86 5.15
C ASN A 31 3.72 -6.86 4.35
N GLU A 32 3.12 -7.59 3.41
CA GLU A 32 3.87 -8.44 2.48
C GLU A 32 4.86 -7.64 1.62
N LEU A 33 4.50 -6.42 1.22
CA LEU A 33 5.40 -5.54 0.48
C LEU A 33 6.60 -5.16 1.34
N GLU A 34 6.37 -4.68 2.56
CA GLU A 34 7.44 -4.28 3.48
C GLU A 34 8.37 -5.44 3.82
N GLN A 35 7.83 -6.63 4.10
CA GLN A 35 8.61 -7.84 4.40
C GLN A 35 9.51 -8.29 3.24
N ALA A 36 9.23 -7.87 2.00
CA ALA A 36 10.08 -8.17 0.86
C ALA A 36 11.40 -7.36 0.86
N TYR A 37 11.47 -6.28 1.65
CA TYR A 37 12.63 -5.39 1.73
C TYR A 37 13.34 -5.56 3.08
N ARG A 38 14.67 -5.68 3.04
CA ARG A 38 15.48 -5.84 4.26
C ARG A 38 15.81 -4.50 4.92
N GLN A 39 15.94 -3.43 4.12
CA GLN A 39 16.27 -2.12 4.63
C GLN A 39 15.00 -1.26 4.77
N PRO A 40 14.83 -0.55 5.89
CA PRO A 40 13.71 0.36 6.08
C PRO A 40 13.58 1.41 4.97
N SER A 41 14.71 1.96 4.50
CA SER A 41 14.73 2.94 3.39
C SER A 41 14.19 2.37 2.07
N GLU A 42 14.49 1.11 1.75
CA GLU A 42 13.94 0.45 0.56
C GLU A 42 12.43 0.21 0.70
N GLY A 43 11.97 -0.12 1.92
CA GLY A 43 10.56 -0.25 2.25
C GLY A 43 9.79 1.06 2.08
N ILE A 44 10.36 2.18 2.53
CA ILE A 44 9.79 3.53 2.33
C ILE A 44 9.61 3.82 0.84
N VAL A 45 10.65 3.63 0.02
CA VAL A 45 10.59 3.87 -1.43
C VAL A 45 9.55 2.97 -2.10
N ALA A 46 9.42 1.71 -1.65
CA ALA A 46 8.42 0.80 -2.19
C ALA A 46 6.99 1.24 -1.85
N LEU A 47 6.75 1.73 -0.64
CA LEU A 47 5.47 2.29 -0.21
C LEU A 47 5.12 3.57 -0.98
N GLU A 48 6.08 4.46 -1.22
CA GLU A 48 5.90 5.66 -2.07
C GLU A 48 5.49 5.28 -3.49
N ALA A 49 6.14 4.27 -4.07
CA ALA A 49 5.82 3.79 -5.40
C ALA A 49 4.38 3.22 -5.47
N VAL A 50 3.91 2.52 -4.44
CA VAL A 50 2.52 2.06 -4.36
C VAL A 50 1.57 3.26 -4.31
N LEU A 51 1.84 4.24 -3.45
CA LEU A 51 0.98 5.41 -3.31
C LEU A 51 0.87 6.19 -4.62
N GLN A 52 1.99 6.41 -5.30
CA GLN A 52 2.02 7.08 -6.60
C GLN A 52 1.15 6.35 -7.63
N GLU A 53 1.23 5.03 -7.72
CA GLU A 53 0.45 4.23 -8.66
C GLU A 53 -1.04 4.17 -8.30
N VAL A 54 -1.38 4.15 -7.00
CA VAL A 54 -2.77 4.26 -6.52
C VAL A 54 -3.39 5.58 -6.95
N TRP A 55 -2.68 6.70 -6.82
CA TRP A 55 -3.15 8.02 -7.26
C TRP A 55 -3.26 8.14 -8.78
N ARG A 56 -2.39 7.44 -9.53
CA ARG A 56 -2.48 7.40 -11.00
C ARG A 56 -3.65 6.54 -11.49
N ASN A 57 -4.02 5.50 -10.74
CA ASN A 57 -5.10 4.61 -11.13
C ASN A 57 -6.47 5.16 -10.68
N ARG A 58 -7.29 5.59 -11.65
CA ARG A 58 -8.64 6.14 -11.40
C ARG A 58 -9.57 5.21 -10.63
N LYS A 59 -9.39 3.89 -10.72
CA LYS A 59 -10.20 2.91 -9.98
C LYS A 59 -9.90 2.95 -8.49
N MET A 60 -8.61 3.03 -8.12
CA MET A 60 -8.16 3.04 -6.73
C MET A 60 -8.15 4.44 -6.10
N ARG A 61 -8.12 5.49 -6.93
CA ARG A 61 -8.20 6.89 -6.49
C ARG A 61 -9.57 7.25 -5.87
N GLY A 62 -10.61 6.45 -6.11
CA GLY A 62 -11.93 6.68 -5.56
C GLY A 62 -11.95 6.66 -4.02
N PRO A 63 -12.64 7.60 -3.36
CA PRO A 63 -13.00 7.43 -1.95
C PRO A 63 -13.93 6.21 -1.79
N PRO A 64 -13.87 5.46 -0.67
CA PRO A 64 -13.02 5.67 0.52
C PRO A 64 -11.64 4.98 0.46
N ILE A 65 -11.41 4.08 -0.49
CA ILE A 65 -10.24 3.18 -0.47
C ILE A 65 -8.90 3.90 -0.70
N GLY A 66 -8.86 4.88 -1.61
CA GLY A 66 -7.61 5.62 -1.90
C GLY A 66 -7.09 6.40 -0.69
N HIS A 67 -7.98 7.04 0.07
CA HIS A 67 -7.63 7.76 1.30
C HIS A 67 -7.19 6.80 2.41
N PHE A 68 -7.83 5.64 2.53
CA PHE A 68 -7.42 4.63 3.49
C PHE A 68 -6.01 4.11 3.18
N ILE A 69 -5.71 3.79 1.92
CA ILE A 69 -4.37 3.35 1.50
C ILE A 69 -3.32 4.44 1.80
N GLN A 70 -3.63 5.71 1.51
CA GLN A 70 -2.74 6.83 1.84
C GLN A 70 -2.43 6.87 3.34
N ALA A 71 -3.45 6.89 4.19
CA ALA A 71 -3.26 6.95 5.64
C ALA A 71 -2.47 5.75 6.18
N SER A 72 -2.73 4.55 5.66
CA SER A 72 -1.98 3.34 6.04
C SER A 72 -0.50 3.42 5.62
N VAL A 73 -0.22 3.92 4.41
CA VAL A 73 1.14 4.11 3.92
C VAL A 73 1.90 5.15 4.75
N GLU A 74 1.31 6.32 4.99
CA GLU A 74 1.93 7.40 5.77
C GLU A 74 2.31 6.92 7.18
N ARG A 75 1.40 6.23 7.87
CA ARG A 75 1.66 5.65 9.19
C ARG A 75 2.83 4.66 9.19
N ARG A 76 2.94 3.82 8.16
CA ARG A 76 4.02 2.81 8.05
C ARG A 76 5.37 3.47 7.74
N GLN A 77 5.37 4.49 6.88
CA GLN A 77 6.57 5.27 6.60
C GLN A 77 7.10 5.98 7.85
N GLU A 78 6.24 6.55 8.70
CA GLU A 78 6.66 7.12 9.98
C GLU A 78 7.34 6.08 10.88
N VAL A 79 6.83 4.84 10.92
CA VAL A 79 7.43 3.76 11.69
C VAL A 79 8.78 3.36 11.10
N LEU A 80 8.88 3.15 9.79
CA LEU A 80 10.13 2.79 9.12
C LEU A 80 11.19 3.89 9.24
N ALA A 81 10.79 5.15 9.14
CA ALA A 81 11.70 6.30 9.26
C ALA A 81 12.34 6.42 10.65
N ARG A 82 11.68 5.92 11.70
CA ARG A 82 12.27 5.85 13.05
C ARG A 82 13.35 4.77 13.19
N HIS A 83 13.42 3.83 12.25
CA HIS A 83 14.35 2.69 12.26
C HIS A 83 15.38 2.75 11.11
N ALA A 84 15.35 3.79 10.28
CA ALA A 84 16.28 4.03 9.18
C ALA A 84 17.50 4.84 9.65
#